data_AF-A0A2P8NJF6-F1
#
_entry.id   AF-A0A2P8NJF6-F1
#
_cell.length_a   1.000
_cell.length_b   1.000
_cell.length_c   1.000
_cell.angle_alpha   90.00
_cell.angle_beta   90.00
_cell.angle_gamma   90.00
#
_symmetry.space_group_name_H-M   'P 1'
#
loop_
_entity.id
_entity.type
_entity.pdbx_description
1 polymer ?
#
loop_
_entity_poly.entity_id
_entity_poly.type
_entity_poly.pdbx_seq_one_letter_code
_entity_poly.pdbx_strand_id
1 'polypeptide(L)'
;MNPTSIQRAWLAVALIQLAFALTVMGETQNSPVYFGLKSLLGITFAKDTPDAIVALWGILCLSVLLTISLGLVAEHARIEGTTWRARFPLRIFDFEPGSSIGKWFTFSGIVLGVGVPIWALGHSWRVMHNEGTLCASVSGQPLEEIGRGGLSLWSVPDGASFSSLLADGYRMAGEAGCSSQATTFFPLVEPLIFLLLTIWAVWNLARAGRAVFKQGDR
;
A
#
# COMPACT_ATOMS: atom_id res chain seq x y z
N MET A 1 4.09 25.53 -2.45
CA MET A 1 5.44 25.00 -2.12
C MET A 1 6.39 25.32 -3.25
N ASN A 2 7.68 25.51 -2.97
CA ASN A 2 8.67 25.62 -4.05
C ASN A 2 8.87 24.23 -4.72
N PRO A 3 9.29 24.17 -6.00
CA PRO A 3 9.47 22.91 -6.71
C PRO A 3 10.47 21.95 -6.03
N THR A 4 11.61 22.47 -5.60
CA THR A 4 12.67 21.70 -4.91
C THR A 4 12.19 21.05 -3.61
N SER A 5 11.32 21.72 -2.83
CA SER A 5 10.72 21.19 -1.62
C SER A 5 9.79 20.03 -1.94
N ILE A 6 9.00 20.13 -3.02
CA ILE A 6 8.13 19.03 -3.48
C ILE A 6 8.98 17.84 -3.94
N GLN A 7 10.07 18.08 -4.68
CA GLN A 7 10.97 17.01 -5.12
C GLN A 7 11.60 16.26 -3.94
N ARG A 8 12.10 16.98 -2.93
CA ARG A 8 12.67 16.37 -1.71
C ARG A 8 11.63 15.59 -0.92
N ALA A 9 10.45 16.18 -0.72
CA ALA A 9 9.35 15.49 -0.03
C ALA A 9 8.92 14.23 -0.79
N TRP A 10 8.81 14.33 -2.12
CA TRP A 10 8.47 13.18 -2.96
C TRP A 10 9.52 12.09 -2.87
N LEU A 11 10.80 12.42 -2.96
CA LEU A 11 11.89 11.45 -2.87
C LEU A 11 11.88 10.72 -1.51
N ALA A 12 11.69 11.46 -0.41
CA ALA A 12 11.59 10.86 0.92
C ALA A 12 10.41 9.88 1.02
N VAL A 13 9.22 10.29 0.56
CA VAL A 13 8.03 9.43 0.55
C VAL A 13 8.24 8.23 -0.37
N ALA A 14 8.81 8.42 -1.56
CA ALA A 14 9.07 7.34 -2.53
C ALA A 14 10.06 6.30 -1.99
N LEU A 15 11.10 6.72 -1.27
CA LEU A 15 12.06 5.81 -0.65
C LEU A 15 11.42 5.01 0.50
N ILE A 16 10.64 5.67 1.35
CA ILE A 16 9.89 5.01 2.43
C ILE A 16 8.90 4.00 1.85
N GLN A 17 8.15 4.40 0.81
CA GLN A 17 7.18 3.58 0.10
C GLN A 17 7.84 2.37 -0.58
N LEU A 18 8.97 2.57 -1.26
CA LEU A 18 9.71 1.49 -1.92
C LEU A 18 10.24 0.49 -0.89
N ALA A 19 10.86 0.97 0.18
CA ALA A 19 11.34 0.11 1.24
C ALA A 19 10.18 -0.72 1.80
N PHE A 20 9.03 -0.09 2.07
CA PHE A 20 7.88 -0.76 2.67
C PHE A 20 7.27 -1.79 1.72
N ALA A 21 7.17 -1.47 0.43
CA ALA A 21 6.74 -2.40 -0.60
C ALA A 21 7.62 -3.66 -0.64
N LEU A 22 8.94 -3.49 -0.60
CA LEU A 22 9.90 -4.60 -0.59
C LEU A 22 9.80 -5.43 0.70
N THR A 23 9.61 -4.80 1.87
CA THR A 23 9.40 -5.52 3.12
C THR A 23 8.12 -6.35 3.09
N VAL A 24 6.99 -5.78 2.70
CA VAL A 24 5.71 -6.51 2.63
C VAL A 24 5.80 -7.71 1.68
N MET A 25 6.39 -7.52 0.51
CA MET A 25 6.61 -8.64 -0.42
C MET A 25 7.56 -9.68 0.16
N GLY A 26 8.67 -9.27 0.79
CA GLY A 26 9.65 -10.18 1.36
C GLY A 26 9.04 -11.07 2.44
N GLU A 27 8.31 -10.46 3.37
CA GLU A 27 7.62 -11.16 4.47
C GLU A 27 6.57 -12.13 3.92
N THR A 28 5.65 -11.67 3.05
CA THR A 28 4.57 -12.51 2.48
C THR A 28 5.06 -13.59 1.50
N GLN A 29 6.34 -13.61 1.14
CA GLN A 29 6.94 -14.65 0.29
C GLN A 29 7.94 -15.52 1.06
N ASN A 30 8.02 -15.38 2.39
CA ASN A 30 9.01 -16.08 3.23
C ASN A 30 10.45 -15.89 2.73
N SER A 31 10.76 -14.71 2.18
CA SER A 31 12.10 -14.40 1.70
C SER A 31 13.08 -14.28 2.88
N PRO A 32 14.27 -14.88 2.81
CA PRO A 32 15.30 -14.69 3.85
C PRO A 32 15.87 -13.27 3.87
N VAL A 33 15.51 -12.43 2.89
CA VAL A 33 15.98 -11.06 2.75
C VAL A 33 15.08 -10.13 3.58
N TYR A 34 15.48 -9.91 4.83
CA TYR A 34 14.89 -8.88 5.68
C TYR A 34 15.44 -7.50 5.30
N PHE A 35 14.70 -6.74 4.51
CA PHE A 35 14.95 -5.30 4.40
C PHE A 35 14.58 -4.67 5.74
N GLY A 36 15.60 -4.41 6.56
CA GLY A 36 15.49 -3.88 7.92
C GLY A 36 14.88 -2.48 7.94
N LEU A 37 13.56 -2.39 7.81
CA LEU A 37 12.77 -1.16 7.91
C LEU A 37 12.48 -0.74 9.34
N LYS A 38 13.12 -1.43 10.31
CA LYS A 38 13.05 -1.15 11.74
C LYS A 38 13.26 0.32 12.09
N SER A 39 14.04 1.08 11.30
CA SER A 39 14.38 2.47 11.62
C SER A 39 13.55 3.55 10.92
N LEU A 40 12.83 3.26 9.83
CA LEU A 40 12.21 4.31 9.00
C LEU A 40 10.73 4.53 9.32
N LEU A 41 9.99 3.46 9.65
CA LEU A 41 8.58 3.54 10.02
C LEU A 41 8.28 2.92 11.39
N GLY A 42 9.26 2.26 12.03
CA GLY A 42 9.05 1.53 13.28
C GLY A 42 8.12 0.32 13.16
N ILE A 43 7.69 -0.04 11.95
CA ILE A 43 6.83 -1.20 11.70
C ILE A 43 7.71 -2.44 11.64
N THR A 44 7.50 -3.34 12.60
CA THR A 44 8.11 -4.66 12.62
C THR A 44 7.01 -5.70 12.70
N PHE A 45 6.99 -6.61 11.73
CA PHE A 45 6.19 -7.82 11.87
C PHE A 45 6.91 -8.74 12.84
N ALA A 46 6.17 -9.29 13.79
CA ALA A 46 6.72 -10.29 14.70
C ALA A 46 7.09 -11.55 13.88
N LYS A 47 8.05 -12.33 14.39
CA LYS A 47 8.31 -13.65 13.81
C LYS A 47 7.01 -14.46 13.84
N ASP A 48 6.72 -15.13 12.73
CA ASP A 48 5.50 -15.92 12.53
C ASP A 48 4.20 -15.07 12.42
N THR A 49 4.30 -13.78 12.09
CA THR A 49 3.10 -12.99 11.73
C THR A 49 2.46 -13.61 10.48
N PRO A 50 1.17 -13.96 10.50
CA PRO A 50 0.48 -14.48 9.32
C PRO A 50 0.57 -13.55 8.11
N ASP A 51 0.82 -14.11 6.94
CA ASP A 51 1.00 -13.38 5.67
C ASP A 51 -0.20 -12.49 5.34
N ALA A 52 -1.42 -12.95 5.63
CA ALA A 52 -2.64 -12.15 5.47
C ALA A 52 -2.64 -10.85 6.30
N ILE A 53 -2.07 -10.88 7.52
CA ILE A 53 -1.95 -9.70 8.39
C ILE A 53 -0.90 -8.74 7.83
N VAL A 54 0.24 -9.26 7.36
CA VAL A 54 1.26 -8.45 6.68
C VAL A 54 0.67 -7.78 5.43
N ALA A 55 -0.11 -8.52 4.64
CA ALA A 55 -0.77 -8.03 3.46
C ALA A 55 -1.81 -6.93 3.77
N LEU A 56 -2.57 -7.07 4.86
CA LEU A 56 -3.51 -6.05 5.34
C LEU A 56 -2.79 -4.71 5.61
N TRP A 57 -1.70 -4.75 6.38
CA TRP A 57 -0.87 -3.56 6.62
C TRP A 57 -0.23 -3.04 5.32
N GLY A 58 0.15 -3.94 4.43
CA GLY A 58 0.58 -3.64 3.07
C GLY A 58 -0.39 -2.74 2.34
N ILE A 59 -1.67 -3.11 2.31
CA ILE A 59 -2.71 -2.35 1.60
C ILE A 59 -2.94 -0.99 2.23
N LEU A 60 -3.05 -0.93 3.55
CA LEU A 60 -3.27 0.33 4.26
C LEU A 60 -2.12 1.32 3.99
N CYS A 61 -0.89 0.92 4.32
CA CYS A 61 0.26 1.82 4.25
C CYS A 61 0.65 2.13 2.80
N LEU A 62 0.62 1.16 1.87
CA LEU A 62 0.94 1.43 0.47
C LEU A 62 -0.10 2.34 -0.18
N SER A 63 -1.40 2.17 0.11
CA SER A 63 -2.44 3.06 -0.45
C SER A 63 -2.26 4.51 0.00
N VAL A 64 -1.93 4.73 1.29
CA VAL A 64 -1.66 6.06 1.84
C VAL A 64 -0.39 6.66 1.24
N LEU A 65 0.71 5.91 1.25
CA LEU A 65 2.00 6.38 0.73
C LEU A 65 1.92 6.68 -0.78
N LEU A 66 1.29 5.79 -1.57
CA LEU A 66 1.04 6.02 -2.99
C LEU A 66 0.22 7.28 -3.23
N THR A 67 -0.85 7.47 -2.44
CA THR A 67 -1.69 8.67 -2.53
C THR A 67 -0.87 9.94 -2.32
N ILE A 68 -0.05 9.98 -1.26
CA ILE A 68 0.80 11.14 -0.94
C ILE A 68 1.85 11.35 -2.05
N SER A 69 2.55 10.29 -2.44
CA SER A 69 3.58 10.31 -3.50
C SER A 69 3.01 10.83 -4.82
N LEU A 70 1.90 10.27 -5.30
CA LEU A 70 1.22 10.69 -6.52
C LEU A 70 0.64 12.10 -6.40
N GLY A 71 0.21 12.49 -5.20
CA GLY A 71 -0.19 13.86 -4.88
C GLY A 71 0.94 14.85 -5.13
N LEU A 72 2.14 14.56 -4.61
CA LEU A 72 3.33 15.38 -4.82
C LEU A 72 3.77 15.40 -6.29
N VAL A 73 3.67 14.29 -7.02
CA VAL A 73 3.93 14.25 -8.47
C VAL A 73 2.98 15.20 -9.20
N ALA A 74 1.68 15.14 -8.90
CA ALA A 74 0.69 15.97 -9.56
C ALA A 74 0.90 17.47 -9.25
N GLU A 75 1.24 17.84 -8.02
CA GLU A 75 1.55 19.23 -7.68
C GLU A 75 2.87 19.70 -8.32
N HIS A 76 3.90 18.84 -8.37
CA HIS A 76 5.13 19.16 -9.07
C HIS A 76 4.88 19.44 -10.57
N ALA A 77 4.14 18.54 -11.23
CA ALA A 77 3.80 18.66 -12.64
C ALA A 77 2.97 19.91 -12.98
N ARG A 78 2.20 20.44 -12.02
CA ARG A 78 1.46 21.71 -12.18
C ARG A 78 2.38 22.93 -12.14
N ILE A 79 3.45 22.87 -11.35
CA ILE A 79 4.34 24.00 -11.12
C ILE A 79 5.46 24.03 -12.16
N GLU A 80 5.94 22.87 -12.61
CA GLU A 80 7.17 22.77 -13.39
C GLU A 80 7.01 21.92 -14.67
N GLY A 81 7.51 22.43 -15.80
CA GLY A 81 7.83 21.63 -16.99
C GLY A 81 6.91 21.82 -18.20
N THR A 82 7.54 22.00 -19.37
CA THR A 82 6.89 21.96 -20.69
C THR A 82 6.82 20.54 -21.27
N THR A 83 7.65 19.63 -20.76
CA THR A 83 7.70 18.22 -21.17
C THR A 83 7.33 17.30 -20.00
N TRP A 84 6.82 16.11 -20.32
CA TRP A 84 6.44 15.13 -19.29
C TRP A 84 7.62 14.74 -18.37
N ARG A 85 8.85 14.71 -18.90
CA ARG A 85 10.05 14.39 -18.10
C ARG A 85 10.36 15.48 -17.08
N ALA A 86 10.23 16.74 -17.47
CA ALA A 86 10.44 17.87 -16.58
C ALA A 86 9.36 17.98 -15.50
N ARG A 87 8.16 17.43 -15.76
CA ARG A 87 7.02 17.37 -14.83
C ARG A 87 7.10 16.25 -13.80
N PHE A 88 8.05 15.33 -13.93
CA PHE A 88 8.26 14.29 -12.93
C PHE A 88 9.28 14.77 -11.87
N PRO A 89 8.99 14.62 -10.57
CA PRO A 89 9.78 15.24 -9.48
C PRO A 89 11.15 14.62 -9.22
N LEU A 90 11.53 13.54 -9.91
CA LEU A 90 12.86 12.97 -9.69
C LEU A 90 13.93 13.75 -10.46
N ARG A 91 14.74 14.50 -9.70
CA ARG A 91 16.02 15.05 -10.15
C ARG A 91 17.09 14.66 -9.16
N ILE A 92 18.13 13.99 -9.64
CA ILE A 92 19.33 13.67 -8.85
C ILE A 92 20.49 14.40 -9.53
N PHE A 93 21.32 15.08 -8.73
CA PHE A 93 22.52 15.78 -9.21
C PHE A 93 22.26 16.85 -10.29
N ASP A 94 21.06 17.46 -10.28
CA ASP A 94 20.65 18.51 -11.23
C ASP A 94 20.78 18.14 -12.72
N PHE A 95 20.76 16.84 -13.05
CA PHE A 95 20.81 16.40 -14.45
C PHE A 95 19.61 16.93 -15.24
N GLU A 96 19.89 17.42 -16.45
CA GLU A 96 18.83 17.83 -17.37
C GLU A 96 17.91 16.65 -17.70
N PRO A 97 16.57 16.79 -17.56
CA PRO A 97 15.62 15.70 -17.86
C PRO A 97 15.67 15.20 -19.31
N GLY A 98 16.21 16.00 -20.22
CA GLY A 98 16.40 15.66 -21.64
C GLY A 98 17.65 14.82 -21.93
N SER A 99 18.63 14.82 -21.03
CA SER A 99 19.89 14.08 -21.18
C SER A 99 19.67 12.57 -21.11
N SER A 100 20.60 11.77 -21.65
CA SER A 100 20.53 10.30 -21.58
C SER A 100 20.46 9.80 -20.14
N ILE A 101 21.25 10.40 -19.23
CA ILE A 101 21.28 10.06 -17.81
C ILE A 101 19.97 10.48 -17.13
N GLY A 102 19.48 11.69 -17.40
CA GLY A 102 18.20 12.18 -16.88
C GLY A 102 17.02 11.27 -17.25
N LYS A 103 16.97 10.78 -18.50
CA LYS A 103 15.95 9.82 -18.95
C LYS A 103 15.97 8.52 -18.14
N TRP A 104 17.16 7.95 -17.92
CA TRP A 104 17.32 6.74 -17.13
C TRP A 104 16.85 6.94 -15.69
N PHE A 105 17.24 8.05 -15.05
CA PHE A 105 16.77 8.35 -13.69
C PHE A 105 15.26 8.53 -13.64
N THR A 106 14.66 9.31 -14.53
CA THR A 106 13.19 9.49 -14.57
C THR A 106 12.48 8.14 -14.73
N PHE A 107 12.95 7.28 -15.64
CA PHE A 107 12.36 5.95 -15.83
C PHE A 107 12.49 5.08 -14.58
N SER A 108 13.69 5.01 -13.98
CA SER A 108 13.91 4.29 -12.73
C SER A 108 13.04 4.84 -11.59
N GLY A 109 12.85 6.16 -11.51
CA GLY A 109 11.96 6.78 -10.53
C GLY A 109 10.49 6.40 -10.71
N ILE A 110 10.02 6.29 -11.95
CA ILE A 110 8.66 5.81 -12.24
C ILE A 110 8.54 4.33 -11.87
N VAL A 111 9.50 3.49 -12.30
CA VAL A 111 9.45 2.05 -12.02
C VAL A 111 9.54 1.77 -10.52
N LEU A 112 10.51 2.35 -9.83
CA LEU A 112 10.75 2.08 -8.41
C LEU A 112 9.80 2.86 -7.49
N GLY A 113 9.50 4.11 -7.80
CA GLY A 113 8.66 4.97 -6.97
C GLY A 113 7.15 4.80 -7.20
N VAL A 114 6.74 4.21 -8.32
CA VAL A 114 5.31 4.03 -8.68
C VAL A 114 5.02 2.57 -9.05
N GLY A 115 5.77 1.99 -9.98
CA GLY A 115 5.53 0.64 -10.49
C GLY A 115 5.62 -0.45 -9.42
N VAL A 116 6.75 -0.54 -8.71
CA VAL A 116 6.99 -1.53 -7.66
C VAL A 116 5.94 -1.44 -6.55
N PRO A 117 5.60 -0.24 -6.00
CA PRO A 117 4.60 -0.15 -4.94
C PRO A 117 3.17 -0.45 -5.40
N ILE A 118 2.81 -0.14 -6.65
CA ILE A 118 1.52 -0.58 -7.23
C ILE A 118 1.48 -2.11 -7.31
N TRP A 119 2.57 -2.73 -7.77
CA TRP A 119 2.63 -4.18 -7.86
C TRP A 119 2.58 -4.84 -6.48
N ALA A 120 3.30 -4.31 -5.50
CA ALA A 120 3.23 -4.76 -4.11
C ALA A 120 1.82 -4.62 -3.53
N LEU A 121 1.11 -3.51 -3.80
CA LEU A 121 -0.28 -3.32 -3.39
C LEU A 121 -1.20 -4.39 -4.00
N GLY A 122 -1.03 -4.69 -5.29
CA GLY A 122 -1.77 -5.77 -5.97
C GLY A 122 -1.44 -7.15 -5.40
N HIS A 123 -0.18 -7.42 -5.07
CA HIS A 123 0.25 -8.66 -4.41
C HIS A 123 -0.35 -8.78 -3.01
N SER A 124 -0.37 -7.71 -2.21
CA SER A 124 -1.03 -7.71 -0.91
C SER A 124 -2.53 -8.03 -1.02
N TRP A 125 -3.24 -7.46 -1.99
CA TRP A 125 -4.64 -7.82 -2.24
C TRP A 125 -4.79 -9.30 -2.60
N ARG A 126 -3.92 -9.84 -3.45
CA ARG A 126 -3.91 -11.27 -3.80
C ARG A 126 -3.69 -12.15 -2.56
N VAL A 127 -2.70 -11.84 -1.73
CA VAL A 127 -2.40 -12.59 -0.49
C VAL A 127 -3.60 -12.54 0.46
N MET A 128 -4.15 -11.36 0.74
CA MET A 128 -5.32 -11.24 1.63
C MET A 128 -6.52 -12.03 1.10
N HIS A 129 -6.77 -12.01 -0.22
CA HIS A 129 -7.87 -12.76 -0.84
C HIS A 129 -7.68 -14.27 -0.84
N ASN A 130 -6.46 -14.77 -0.88
CA ASN A 130 -6.21 -16.20 -0.95
C ASN A 130 -6.01 -16.84 0.43
N GLU A 131 -5.38 -16.10 1.34
CA GLU A 131 -4.84 -16.62 2.59
C GLU A 131 -5.59 -16.09 3.82
N GLY A 132 -6.36 -15.02 3.66
CA GLY A 132 -7.14 -14.42 4.73
C GLY A 132 -8.18 -15.38 5.30
N THR A 133 -8.13 -15.59 6.60
CA THR A 133 -9.11 -16.40 7.34
C THR A 133 -9.79 -15.52 8.38
N LEU A 134 -11.11 -15.42 8.31
CA LEU A 134 -11.90 -14.68 9.29
C LEU A 134 -12.30 -15.63 10.43
N CYS A 135 -12.00 -15.19 11.64
CA CYS A 135 -12.25 -15.91 12.87
C CYS A 135 -13.18 -15.11 13.77
N ALA A 136 -14.03 -15.80 14.53
CA ALA A 136 -14.88 -15.17 15.53
C ALA A 136 -14.73 -15.87 16.89
N SER A 137 -14.77 -15.09 17.97
CA SER A 137 -14.99 -15.60 19.33
C SER A 137 -16.41 -15.25 19.73
N VAL A 138 -17.28 -16.25 19.74
CA VAL A 138 -18.66 -16.10 20.20
C VAL A 138 -18.70 -16.46 21.68
N SER A 139 -18.97 -15.47 22.53
CA SER A 139 -19.36 -15.66 23.93
C SER A 139 -18.44 -16.57 24.78
N GLY A 140 -17.12 -16.40 24.68
CA GLY A 140 -16.13 -17.10 25.52
C GLY A 140 -15.69 -18.47 25.01
N GLN A 141 -16.12 -18.88 23.81
CA GLN A 141 -15.58 -20.03 23.09
C GLN A 141 -14.21 -19.70 22.46
N PRO A 142 -13.36 -20.71 22.18
CA PRO A 142 -12.15 -20.53 21.39
C PRO A 142 -12.46 -19.88 20.03
N LEU A 143 -11.46 -19.24 19.41
CA LEU A 143 -11.61 -18.63 18.08
C LEU A 143 -11.94 -19.71 17.04
N GLU A 144 -13.09 -19.58 16.40
CA GLU A 144 -13.54 -20.48 15.35
C GLU A 144 -13.46 -19.82 13.97
N GLU A 145 -13.14 -20.61 12.95
CA GLU A 145 -13.11 -20.16 11.56
C GLU A 145 -14.55 -19.97 11.06
N ILE A 146 -14.88 -18.74 10.67
CA ILE A 146 -16.19 -18.40 10.10
C ILE A 146 -16.15 -18.23 8.59
N GLY A 147 -14.96 -18.11 8.01
CA GLY A 147 -14.78 -18.27 6.58
C GLY A 147 -13.38 -17.94 6.08
N ARG A 148 -13.05 -18.48 4.93
CA ARG A 148 -11.72 -18.34 4.29
C ARG A 148 -11.81 -17.71 2.91
N GLY A 149 -10.79 -16.93 2.59
CA GLY A 149 -10.62 -16.29 1.29
C GLY A 149 -11.38 -14.97 1.15
N GLY A 150 -11.17 -14.30 0.03
CA GLY A 150 -11.53 -12.89 -0.11
C GLY A 150 -13.00 -12.56 0.03
N LEU A 151 -13.90 -13.49 -0.29
CA LEU A 151 -15.35 -13.29 -0.11
C LEU A 151 -15.77 -13.40 1.36
N SER A 152 -15.07 -14.19 2.19
CA SER A 152 -15.39 -14.30 3.61
C SER A 152 -15.05 -13.03 4.38
N LEU A 153 -14.11 -12.21 3.88
CA LEU A 153 -13.78 -10.90 4.45
C LEU A 153 -14.96 -9.91 4.43
N TRP A 154 -15.92 -10.15 3.53
CA TRP A 154 -17.16 -9.38 3.40
C TRP A 154 -18.37 -10.10 4.01
N SER A 155 -18.17 -11.30 4.56
CA SER A 155 -19.25 -12.05 5.16
C SER A 155 -19.60 -11.49 6.54
N VAL A 156 -20.91 -11.39 6.79
CA VAL A 156 -21.46 -11.03 8.08
C VAL A 156 -22.16 -12.28 8.62
N PRO A 157 -21.84 -12.75 9.84
CA PRO A 157 -22.56 -13.86 10.43
C PRO A 157 -24.06 -13.55 10.59
N ASP A 158 -24.88 -14.57 10.42
CA ASP A 158 -26.33 -14.46 10.60
C ASP A 158 -26.67 -13.95 12.02
N GLY A 159 -27.46 -12.88 12.09
CA GLY A 159 -27.87 -12.27 13.36
C GLY A 159 -26.86 -11.28 13.97
N ALA A 160 -25.76 -10.96 13.28
CA ALA A 160 -24.83 -9.92 13.74
C ALA A 160 -25.50 -8.53 13.72
N SER A 161 -25.51 -7.85 14.87
CA SER A 161 -25.87 -6.43 14.97
C SER A 161 -24.70 -5.55 14.54
N PHE A 162 -24.95 -4.29 14.16
CA PHE A 162 -23.89 -3.32 13.88
C PHE A 162 -22.92 -3.14 15.06
N SER A 163 -23.42 -3.19 16.30
CA SER A 163 -22.57 -3.16 17.49
C SER A 163 -21.67 -4.38 17.63
N SER A 164 -22.14 -5.57 17.20
CA SER A 164 -21.32 -6.79 17.22
C SER A 164 -20.20 -6.76 16.17
N LEU A 165 -20.45 -6.14 15.00
CA LEU A 165 -19.45 -5.99 13.92
C LEU A 165 -18.28 -5.07 14.31
N LEU A 166 -18.52 -4.17 15.26
CA LEU A 166 -17.51 -3.26 15.83
C LEU A 166 -16.95 -3.76 17.17
N ALA A 167 -17.40 -4.93 17.63
CA ALA A 167 -16.86 -5.55 18.84
C ALA A 167 -15.58 -6.33 18.52
N ASP A 168 -14.71 -6.45 19.53
CA ASP A 168 -13.41 -7.13 19.46
C ASP A 168 -13.50 -8.67 19.26
N GLY A 169 -14.69 -9.17 18.90
CA GLY A 169 -14.97 -10.59 18.72
C GLY A 169 -14.46 -11.16 17.39
N TYR A 170 -14.18 -10.32 16.40
CA TYR A 170 -13.72 -10.73 15.08
C TYR A 170 -12.22 -10.55 14.92
N ARG A 171 -11.55 -11.58 14.39
CA ARG A 171 -10.11 -11.57 14.18
C ARG A 171 -9.74 -12.12 12.82
N MET A 172 -8.71 -11.57 12.20
CA MET A 172 -8.11 -12.09 10.98
C MET A 172 -6.89 -12.94 11.32
N ALA A 173 -6.86 -14.14 10.74
CA ALA A 173 -5.73 -15.05 10.74
C ALA A 173 -5.25 -15.31 9.30
N GLY A 174 -4.18 -16.10 9.15
CA GLY A 174 -3.70 -16.59 7.85
C GLY A 174 -4.04 -18.07 7.61
N GLU A 175 -3.34 -18.71 6.67
CA GLU A 175 -3.62 -20.09 6.24
C GLU A 175 -3.54 -21.14 7.36
N ALA A 176 -2.75 -20.87 8.40
CA ALA A 176 -2.62 -21.72 9.58
C ALA A 176 -3.91 -21.78 10.44
N GLY A 177 -4.93 -20.99 10.09
CA GLY A 177 -6.23 -20.96 10.75
C GLY A 177 -6.23 -20.09 12.01
N CYS A 178 -7.35 -20.14 12.72
CA CYS A 178 -7.59 -19.31 13.89
C CYS A 178 -6.63 -19.63 15.04
N SER A 179 -5.80 -18.66 15.42
CA SER A 179 -4.78 -18.80 16.45
C SER A 179 -4.71 -17.57 17.36
N SER A 180 -3.90 -17.63 18.42
CA SER A 180 -3.64 -16.49 19.29
C SER A 180 -3.00 -15.31 18.56
N GLN A 181 -2.31 -15.56 17.45
CA GLN A 181 -1.64 -14.57 16.59
C GLN A 181 -2.60 -13.86 15.63
N ALA A 182 -3.89 -14.25 15.59
CA ALA A 182 -4.89 -13.50 14.84
C ALA A 182 -4.96 -12.05 15.35
N THR A 183 -5.18 -11.08 14.47
CA THR A 183 -5.36 -9.66 14.84
C THR A 183 -6.84 -9.32 14.85
N THR A 184 -7.28 -8.39 15.71
CA THR A 184 -8.64 -7.82 15.59
C THR A 184 -8.87 -7.35 14.16
N PHE A 185 -10.03 -7.68 13.62
CA PHE A 185 -10.44 -7.32 12.27
C PHE A 185 -11.92 -6.97 12.26
N PHE A 186 -12.30 -5.81 11.72
CA PHE A 186 -13.70 -5.40 11.66
C PHE A 186 -14.29 -5.77 10.30
N PRO A 187 -15.09 -6.87 10.22
CA PRO A 187 -15.67 -7.30 8.96
C PRO A 187 -16.52 -6.19 8.36
N LEU A 188 -16.58 -6.15 7.03
CA LEU A 188 -17.12 -5.05 6.22
C LEU A 188 -16.37 -3.71 6.35
N VAL A 189 -16.15 -3.20 7.56
CA VAL A 189 -15.63 -1.84 7.79
C VAL A 189 -14.20 -1.70 7.32
N GLU A 190 -13.29 -2.54 7.80
CA GLU A 190 -11.88 -2.53 7.38
C GLU A 190 -11.70 -2.86 5.89
N PRO A 191 -12.31 -3.94 5.34
CA PRO A 191 -12.25 -4.19 3.90
C PRO A 191 -12.76 -3.02 3.06
N LEU A 192 -13.84 -2.35 3.48
CA LEU A 192 -14.38 -1.18 2.78
C LEU A 192 -13.41 0.00 2.84
N ILE A 193 -12.82 0.29 4.01
CA ILE A 193 -11.81 1.35 4.14
C ILE A 193 -10.62 1.06 3.22
N PHE A 194 -10.11 -0.17 3.21
CA PHE A 194 -8.99 -0.57 2.35
C PHE A 194 -9.34 -0.45 0.86
N LEU A 195 -10.55 -0.85 0.48
CA LEU A 195 -11.04 -0.71 -0.89
C LEU A 195 -11.13 0.77 -1.29
N LEU A 196 -11.71 1.62 -0.44
CA LEU A 196 -11.83 3.06 -0.69
C LEU A 196 -10.46 3.74 -0.80
N LEU A 197 -9.51 3.38 0.07
CA LEU A 197 -8.13 3.87 -0.01
C LEU A 197 -7.43 3.43 -1.29
N THR A 198 -7.64 2.18 -1.72
CA THR A 198 -7.09 1.67 -2.97
C THR A 198 -7.69 2.40 -4.18
N ILE A 199 -9.01 2.59 -4.22
CA ILE A 199 -9.69 3.37 -5.26
C ILE A 199 -9.16 4.80 -5.30
N TRP A 200 -8.96 5.41 -4.13
CA TRP A 200 -8.41 6.76 -4.01
C TRP A 200 -6.97 6.85 -4.53
N ALA A 201 -6.13 5.84 -4.25
CA ALA A 201 -4.78 5.75 -4.79
C ALA A 201 -4.80 5.61 -6.33
N VAL A 202 -5.68 4.77 -6.88
CA VAL A 202 -5.86 4.60 -8.34
C VAL A 202 -6.35 5.89 -8.99
N TRP A 203 -7.29 6.60 -8.37
CA TRP A 203 -7.73 7.91 -8.85
C TRP A 203 -6.59 8.93 -8.85
N ASN A 204 -5.77 8.97 -7.79
CA ASN A 204 -4.58 9.83 -7.76
C ASN A 204 -3.53 9.44 -8.79
N LEU A 205 -3.39 8.15 -9.11
CA LEU A 205 -2.51 7.68 -10.18
C LEU A 205 -2.96 8.23 -11.53
N ALA A 206 -4.25 8.13 -11.83
CA ALA A 206 -4.82 8.69 -13.05
C ALA A 206 -4.71 10.23 -13.10
N ARG A 207 -4.86 10.91 -11.96
CA ARG A 207 -4.68 12.37 -11.85
C ARG A 207 -3.23 12.78 -12.09
N ALA A 208 -2.27 12.12 -11.44
CA ALA A 208 -0.85 12.37 -11.58
C ALA A 208 -0.37 12.06 -13.01
N GLY A 209 -0.80 10.93 -13.58
CA GLY A 209 -0.53 10.58 -14.97
C GLY A 209 -1.04 11.66 -15.94
N ARG A 210 -2.28 12.13 -15.77
CA ARG A 210 -2.82 13.23 -16.58
C ARG A 210 -2.00 14.51 -16.41
N ALA A 211 -1.59 14.88 -15.20
CA ALA A 211 -0.77 16.07 -14.96
C ALA A 211 0.60 15.98 -15.66
N VAL A 212 1.28 14.84 -15.53
CA VAL A 212 2.59 14.59 -16.12
C VAL A 212 2.51 14.55 -17.65
N PHE A 213 1.54 13.82 -18.21
CA PHE A 213 1.45 13.57 -19.65
C PHE A 213 0.53 14.53 -20.43
N LYS A 214 -0.04 15.56 -19.79
CA LYS A 214 -0.81 16.59 -20.49
C LYS A 214 0.04 17.14 -21.65
N GLN A 215 -0.43 17.06 -22.89
CA GLN A 215 0.29 17.68 -23.99
C GLN A 215 0.37 19.18 -23.69
N GLY A 216 1.59 19.74 -23.68
CA GLY A 216 1.74 21.18 -23.68
C GLY A 216 1.18 21.67 -25.01
N ASP A 217 0.19 22.55 -24.97
CA ASP A 217 -0.22 23.33 -26.14
C ASP A 217 1.05 23.95 -26.72
N ARG A 218 1.47 23.43 -27.88
CA ARG A 218 2.54 24.00 -28.68
C ARG A 218 1.96 25.13 -29.49
#